data_AF-A0A1B6CMZ6-F1
#
_entry.id   AF-A0A1B6CMZ6-F1
#
_cell.length_a   1.000
_cell.length_b   1.000
_cell.length_c   1.000
_cell.angle_alpha   90.00
_cell.angle_beta   90.00
_cell.angle_gamma   90.00
#
_symmetry.space_group_name_H-M   'P 1'
#
loop_
_entity.id
_entity.type
_entity.pdbx_description
1 polymer ?
#
loop_
_entity_poly.entity_id
_entity_poly.type
_entity_poly.pdbx_seq_one_letter_code
_entity_poly.pdbx_strand_id
1 'polypeptide(L)'
;SDSGNTCNCLPACTSIKYDIEVSQADFDWMRLFSAYKENETEFDGKQLTRVLIYFKESQFMTSRRSELYGITDFLANCGGLLGLFSGFSILSLVEIIYYITIRFWNNIKKQNWRKVPENDYQLENCKYQSEDKKL
;
A
#
# COMPACT_ATOMS: atom_id res chain seq x y z
N SER A 1 -21.42 2.42 52.61
CA SER A 1 -20.24 1.68 52.13
C SER A 1 -20.72 0.66 51.12
N ASP A 2 -20.62 0.95 49.83
CA ASP A 2 -20.88 -0.04 48.78
C ASP A 2 -19.56 -0.73 48.43
N SER A 3 -19.39 -1.95 48.95
CA SER A 3 -18.21 -2.78 48.69
C SER A 3 -18.42 -3.57 47.39
N GLY A 4 -18.47 -2.86 46.27
CA GLY A 4 -18.68 -3.40 44.92
C GLY A 4 -17.39 -3.79 44.17
N ASN A 5 -16.46 -4.48 44.82
CA ASN A 5 -15.32 -5.14 44.15
C ASN A 5 -15.72 -6.62 43.96
N THR A 6 -15.76 -7.26 42.79
CA THR A 6 -14.64 -7.48 41.85
C THR A 6 -15.11 -8.00 40.46
N CYS A 7 -15.61 -7.15 39.57
CA CYS A 7 -15.88 -7.56 38.17
C CYS A 7 -15.23 -6.61 37.17
N ASN A 8 -13.92 -6.75 36.99
CA ASN A 8 -13.18 -6.12 35.88
C ASN A 8 -13.28 -7.02 34.63
N CYS A 9 -14.45 -7.04 34.00
CA CYS A 9 -14.61 -7.73 32.73
C CYS A 9 -14.01 -6.89 31.60
N LEU A 10 -12.86 -7.29 31.09
CA LEU A 10 -12.30 -6.70 29.88
C LEU A 10 -13.22 -7.01 28.68
N PRO A 11 -13.34 -6.09 27.72
CA PRO A 11 -14.13 -6.34 26.52
C PRO A 11 -13.53 -7.49 25.71
N ALA A 12 -14.40 -8.32 25.13
CA ALA A 12 -13.98 -9.37 24.23
C ALA A 12 -13.30 -8.77 22.98
N CYS A 13 -12.17 -9.35 22.55
CA CYS A 13 -11.45 -8.94 21.34
C CYS A 13 -12.26 -9.21 20.06
N THR A 14 -13.17 -10.19 20.12
CA THR A 14 -14.10 -10.55 19.05
C THR A 14 -15.51 -10.59 19.62
N SER A 15 -16.39 -9.72 19.13
CA SER A 15 -17.80 -9.71 19.51
C SER A 15 -18.67 -9.62 18.27
N ILE A 16 -19.64 -10.52 18.15
CA ILE A 16 -20.66 -10.47 17.10
C ILE A 16 -21.91 -9.84 17.71
N LYS A 17 -22.43 -8.79 17.07
CA LYS A 17 -23.66 -8.11 17.47
C LYS A 17 -24.64 -8.20 16.32
N TYR A 18 -25.89 -8.51 16.64
CA TYR A 18 -26.99 -8.56 15.69
C TYR A 18 -27.96 -7.43 16.03
N ASP A 19 -28.21 -6.55 15.08
CA ASP A 19 -29.27 -5.54 15.21
C ASP A 19 -30.61 -6.22 14.91
N ILE A 20 -31.55 -6.09 15.85
CA ILE A 20 -32.85 -6.77 15.81
C ILE A 20 -33.90 -5.75 15.39
N GLU A 21 -34.64 -6.06 14.32
CA GLU A 21 -35.85 -5.34 13.91
C GLU A 21 -37.06 -6.22 14.16
N VAL A 22 -38.04 -5.71 14.92
CA VAL A 22 -39.26 -6.45 15.29
C VAL A 22 -40.45 -5.86 14.54
N SER A 23 -41.12 -6.70 13.74
CA SER A 23 -42.41 -6.38 13.13
C SER A 23 -43.52 -7.21 13.80
N GLN A 24 -44.62 -6.55 14.15
CA GLN A 24 -45.79 -7.18 14.76
C GLN A 24 -46.99 -7.01 13.85
N ALA A 25 -47.77 -8.07 13.69
CA ALA A 25 -49.01 -8.07 12.93
C ALA A 25 -50.06 -8.86 13.71
N ASP A 26 -51.33 -8.47 13.54
CA ASP A 26 -52.43 -9.19 14.15
C ASP A 26 -52.55 -10.59 13.54
N PHE A 27 -52.54 -11.61 14.40
CA PHE A 27 -52.55 -13.01 13.98
C PHE A 27 -53.89 -13.65 14.33
N ASP A 28 -54.83 -13.56 13.38
CA ASP A 28 -56.12 -14.23 13.47
C ASP A 28 -55.98 -15.71 13.07
N TRP A 29 -55.68 -16.52 14.08
CA TRP A 29 -55.49 -17.96 13.90
C TRP A 29 -56.79 -18.67 13.49
N MET A 30 -57.96 -18.19 13.93
CA MET A 30 -59.25 -18.79 13.62
C MET A 30 -59.57 -18.66 12.12
N ARG A 31 -59.33 -17.47 11.54
CA ARG A 31 -59.48 -17.27 10.09
C ARG A 31 -58.47 -18.08 9.27
N LEU A 32 -57.28 -18.32 9.80
CA LEU A 32 -56.28 -19.14 9.12
C LEU A 32 -56.71 -20.61 9.09
N PHE A 33 -57.10 -21.19 10.23
CA PHE A 33 -57.49 -22.60 10.33
C PHE A 33 -58.76 -22.92 9.53
N SER A 34 -59.76 -22.04 9.58
CA SER A 34 -60.97 -22.17 8.76
C SER A 34 -60.69 -22.12 7.24
N ALA A 35 -59.70 -21.35 6.80
CA ALA A 35 -59.25 -21.34 5.40
C ALA A 35 -58.52 -22.65 4.99
N TYR A 36 -57.79 -23.27 5.91
CA TYR A 36 -57.09 -24.55 5.70
C TYR A 36 -57.98 -25.79 5.92
N LYS A 37 -59.24 -25.63 6.35
CA LYS A 37 -60.19 -26.72 6.70
C LYS A 37 -59.63 -27.66 7.78
N GLU A 38 -58.83 -27.12 8.68
CA GLU A 38 -58.31 -27.84 9.84
C GLU A 38 -59.36 -27.86 10.96
N ASN A 39 -59.40 -28.93 11.75
CA ASN A 39 -60.35 -29.05 12.85
C ASN A 39 -59.96 -28.13 14.00
N GLU A 40 -60.77 -27.10 14.26
CA GLU A 40 -60.56 -26.13 15.34
C GLU A 40 -60.70 -26.71 16.75
N THR A 41 -61.23 -27.94 16.86
CA THR A 41 -61.64 -28.58 18.12
C THR A 41 -60.48 -28.90 19.08
N GLU A 42 -59.23 -28.91 18.61
CA GLU A 42 -58.05 -29.19 19.46
C GLU A 42 -57.52 -27.93 20.18
N PHE A 43 -57.91 -26.74 19.71
CA PHE A 43 -57.41 -25.44 20.17
C PHE A 43 -58.46 -24.58 20.87
N ASP A 44 -59.64 -25.15 21.18
CA ASP A 44 -60.71 -24.43 21.87
C ASP A 44 -60.21 -23.88 23.23
N GLY A 45 -60.41 -22.58 23.44
CA GLY A 45 -59.93 -21.84 24.61
C GLY A 45 -58.43 -21.51 24.66
N LYS A 46 -57.64 -21.76 23.60
CA LYS A 46 -56.19 -21.46 23.56
C LYS A 46 -55.88 -20.24 22.68
N GLN A 47 -54.81 -19.52 23.02
CA GLN A 47 -54.27 -18.42 22.21
C GLN A 47 -53.03 -18.88 21.46
N LEU A 48 -53.00 -18.65 20.15
CA LEU A 48 -51.88 -19.00 19.28
C LEU A 48 -51.07 -17.75 18.93
N THR A 49 -49.74 -17.87 18.93
CA THR A 49 -48.82 -16.80 18.55
C THR A 49 -47.77 -17.36 17.60
N ARG A 50 -47.45 -16.60 16.54
CA ARG A 50 -46.45 -16.98 15.55
C ARG A 50 -45.27 -16.03 15.61
N VAL A 51 -44.06 -16.59 15.72
CA VAL A 51 -42.78 -15.85 15.66
C VAL A 51 -41.96 -16.36 14.49
N LEU A 52 -41.46 -15.46 13.65
CA LEU A 52 -40.58 -15.79 12.53
C LEU A 52 -39.26 -15.04 12.69
N ILE A 53 -38.16 -15.78 12.74
CA ILE A 53 -36.80 -15.24 12.89
C ILE A 53 -36.05 -15.49 11.59
N TYR A 54 -35.56 -14.43 10.96
CA TYR A 54 -34.78 -14.50 9.73
C TYR A 54 -33.74 -13.39 9.65
N PHE A 55 -32.67 -13.61 8.88
CA PHE A 55 -31.67 -12.58 8.62
C PHE A 55 -32.20 -11.61 7.55
N LYS A 56 -32.20 -10.32 7.87
CA LYS A 56 -32.61 -9.26 6.94
C LYS A 56 -31.67 -9.17 5.72
N GLU A 57 -30.38 -9.37 5.95
CA GLU A 57 -29.34 -9.33 4.92
C GLU A 57 -28.41 -10.56 5.06
N SER A 58 -27.88 -11.06 3.94
CA SER A 58 -26.96 -12.21 3.90
C SER A 58 -25.49 -11.84 4.17
N GLN A 59 -25.21 -10.56 4.39
CA GLN A 59 -23.86 -10.01 4.55
C GLN A 59 -23.66 -9.47 5.98
N PHE A 60 -22.49 -9.73 6.55
CA PHE A 60 -22.10 -9.25 7.87
C PHE A 60 -21.08 -8.12 7.74
N MET A 61 -21.35 -6.97 8.35
CA MET A 61 -20.38 -5.88 8.43
C MET A 61 -19.32 -6.23 9.49
N THR A 62 -18.12 -6.57 9.04
CA THR A 62 -16.97 -6.85 9.92
C THR A 62 -16.13 -5.59 10.12
N SER A 63 -15.91 -5.19 11.37
CA SER A 63 -15.04 -4.05 11.73
C SER A 63 -13.92 -4.53 12.62
N ARG A 64 -12.68 -4.47 12.10
CA ARG A 64 -11.47 -4.80 12.84
C ARG A 64 -10.75 -3.51 13.22
N ARG A 65 -10.49 -3.32 14.52
CA ARG A 65 -9.57 -2.27 14.99
C ARG A 65 -8.14 -2.77 14.79
N SER A 66 -7.47 -2.27 13.77
CA SER A 66 -6.01 -2.37 13.65
C SER A 66 -5.38 -1.19 14.39
N GLU A 67 -4.19 -1.39 14.94
CA GLU A 67 -3.40 -0.33 15.57
C GLU A 67 -3.19 0.78 14.54
N LEU A 68 -3.67 1.99 14.83
CA LEU A 68 -3.84 3.05 13.83
C LEU A 68 -2.52 3.64 13.31
N TYR A 69 -1.40 3.33 13.97
CA TYR A 69 -0.07 3.80 13.64
C TYR A 69 0.94 2.73 14.08
N GLY A 70 1.39 1.93 13.13
CA GLY A 70 2.50 1.01 13.34
C GLY A 70 3.86 1.73 13.18
N ILE A 71 4.92 1.11 13.70
CA ILE A 71 6.31 1.45 13.33
C ILE A 71 6.51 1.45 11.81
N THR A 72 5.71 0.66 11.08
CA THR A 72 5.68 0.57 9.62
C THR A 72 5.23 1.88 8.96
N ASP A 73 4.22 2.55 9.50
CA ASP A 73 3.70 3.80 8.94
C ASP A 73 4.66 4.96 9.22
N PHE A 74 5.29 4.94 10.39
CA PHE A 74 6.36 5.88 10.72
C PHE A 74 7.58 5.70 9.79
N LEU A 75 8.04 4.46 9.60
CA LEU A 75 9.13 4.17 8.67
C LEU A 75 8.78 4.52 7.23
N ALA A 76 7.54 4.32 6.80
CA ALA A 76 7.09 4.69 5.45
C ALA A 76 7.15 6.21 5.24
N ASN A 77 6.66 6.99 6.20
CA ASN A 77 6.68 8.45 6.13
C ASN A 77 8.10 9.02 6.21
N CYS A 78 8.94 8.51 7.11
CA CYS A 78 10.34 8.92 7.20
C CYS A 78 11.14 8.46 5.97
N GLY A 79 10.94 7.22 5.52
CA GLY A 79 11.64 6.64 4.38
C GLY A 79 11.34 7.38 3.07
N GLY A 80 10.11 7.85 2.87
CA GLY A 80 9.75 8.65 1.69
C GLY A 80 10.50 9.98 1.63
N LEU A 81 10.53 10.72 2.74
CA LEU A 81 11.27 12.00 2.84
C LEU A 81 12.79 11.79 2.75
N LEU A 82 13.33 10.82 3.47
CA LEU A 82 14.77 10.50 3.46
C LEU A 82 15.21 9.98 2.08
N GLY A 83 14.38 9.19 1.41
CA GLY A 83 14.63 8.71 0.05
C GLY A 83 14.67 9.83 -0.98
N LEU A 84 13.78 10.83 -0.85
CA LEU A 84 13.79 12.01 -1.72
C LEU A 84 15.07 12.83 -1.56
N PHE A 85 15.43 13.19 -0.32
CA PHE A 85 16.65 13.98 -0.04
C PHE A 85 17.94 13.20 -0.34
N SER A 86 17.96 11.89 -0.06
CA SER A 86 19.09 11.03 -0.41
C SER A 86 19.22 10.87 -1.92
N GLY A 87 18.11 10.74 -2.65
CA GLY A 87 18.11 10.65 -4.11
C GLY A 87 18.75 11.85 -4.80
N PHE A 88 18.34 13.08 -4.45
CA PHE A 88 18.99 14.29 -4.97
C PHE A 88 20.47 14.36 -4.62
N SER A 89 20.82 14.01 -3.38
CA SER A 89 22.21 13.99 -2.91
C SER A 89 23.07 13.00 -3.69
N ILE A 90 22.55 11.80 -4.00
CA ILE A 90 23.25 10.77 -4.78
C ILE A 90 23.42 11.19 -6.23
N LEU A 91 22.38 11.75 -6.87
CA LEU A 91 22.48 12.23 -8.25
C LEU A 91 23.55 13.33 -8.39
N SER A 92 23.56 14.30 -7.47
CA SER A 92 24.61 15.33 -7.43
C SER A 92 26.00 14.73 -7.21
N LEU A 93 26.14 13.72 -6.35
CA LEU A 93 27.41 13.05 -6.11
C LEU A 93 27.92 12.30 -7.36
N VAL A 94 27.04 11.62 -8.08
CA VAL A 94 27.36 10.95 -9.35
C VAL A 94 27.84 11.97 -10.40
N GLU A 95 27.18 13.12 -10.49
CA GLU A 95 27.58 14.20 -11.41
C GLU A 95 28.98 14.75 -11.09
N ILE A 96 29.28 14.97 -9.81
CA ILE A 96 30.61 15.41 -9.36
C ILE A 96 31.69 14.38 -9.75
N ILE A 97 31.44 13.10 -9.51
CA ILE A 97 32.37 12.01 -9.88
C ILE A 97 32.56 11.97 -11.40
N TYR A 98 31.49 12.11 -12.17
CA TYR A 98 31.54 12.14 -13.63
C TYR A 98 32.40 13.30 -14.14
N TYR A 99 32.20 14.51 -13.60
CA TYR A 99 32.98 15.69 -13.99
C TYR A 99 34.47 15.55 -13.65
N ILE A 100 34.79 15.04 -12.45
CA ILE A 100 36.18 14.80 -12.02
C ILE A 100 36.85 13.78 -12.95
N THR A 101 36.17 12.68 -13.27
CA THR A 101 36.72 11.61 -14.12
C THR A 101 37.04 12.12 -15.53
N ILE A 102 36.14 12.89 -16.14
CA ILE A 102 36.37 13.48 -17.47
C ILE A 102 37.51 14.49 -17.44
N ARG A 103 37.55 15.37 -16.43
CA ARG A 103 38.61 16.36 -16.30
C ARG A 103 39.97 15.69 -16.11
N PHE A 104 40.03 14.62 -15.32
CA PHE A 104 41.24 13.83 -15.12
C PHE A 104 41.69 13.13 -16.41
N TRP A 105 40.76 12.49 -17.12
CA TRP A 105 41.04 11.84 -18.40
C TRP A 105 41.52 12.84 -19.46
N ASN A 106 40.88 14.00 -19.58
CA ASN A 106 41.28 15.05 -20.52
C ASN A 106 42.66 15.62 -20.20
N ASN A 107 43.01 15.78 -18.91
CA ASN A 107 44.34 16.22 -18.51
C ASN A 107 45.41 15.15 -18.82
N ILE A 108 45.14 13.87 -18.59
CA ILE A 108 46.05 12.77 -18.95
C ILE A 108 46.20 12.64 -20.47
N LYS A 109 45.10 12.68 -21.23
CA LYS A 109 45.16 12.65 -22.70
C LYS A 109 45.97 13.84 -23.23
N LYS A 110 45.78 15.05 -22.71
CA LYS A 110 46.53 16.25 -23.11
C LYS A 110 48.05 16.10 -22.91
N GLN A 111 48.49 15.31 -21.93
CA GLN A 111 49.92 14.99 -21.78
C GLN A 111 50.41 13.96 -22.81
N ASN A 112 49.57 13.01 -23.21
CA ASN A 112 49.90 12.04 -24.26
C ASN A 112 49.86 12.64 -25.68
N TRP A 113 49.03 13.65 -25.98
CA TRP A 113 49.06 14.38 -27.26
C TRP A 113 50.25 15.34 -27.41
N ARG A 114 50.96 15.66 -26.32
CA ARG A 114 52.22 16.42 -26.34
C ARG A 114 53.47 15.54 -26.51
N LYS A 115 53.29 14.23 -26.63
CA LYS A 115 54.35 13.28 -27.01
C LYS A 115 54.11 12.77 -28.42
N VAL A 116 53.98 13.66 -29.40
CA VAL A 116 54.34 13.31 -30.78
C VAL A 116 55.87 13.19 -30.78
N PRO A 117 56.46 12.02 -31.10
CA PRO A 117 57.90 11.86 -31.13
C PRO A 117 58.49 12.74 -32.24
N GLU A 118 59.58 13.44 -31.93
CA GLU A 118 60.30 14.38 -32.82
C GLU A 118 60.73 13.77 -34.17
N ASN A 119 60.71 12.45 -34.30
CA ASN A 119 61.07 11.71 -35.50
C ASN A 119 60.02 11.80 -36.63
N ASP A 120 58.76 12.15 -36.36
CA ASP A 120 57.74 12.28 -37.43
C ASP A 120 57.93 13.57 -38.26
N TYR A 121 58.48 14.64 -37.68
CA TYR A 121 58.74 15.90 -38.39
C TYR A 121 59.86 15.79 -39.44
N GLN A 122 60.83 14.90 -39.22
CA GLN A 122 61.93 14.68 -40.18
C GLN A 122 61.45 13.92 -41.43
N LEU A 123 60.53 12.96 -41.29
CA LEU A 123 59.98 12.23 -42.44
C LEU A 123 59.08 13.12 -43.31
N GLU A 124 58.33 14.02 -42.70
CA GLU A 124 57.43 14.94 -43.42
C GLU A 124 58.22 16.03 -44.18
N ASN A 125 59.30 16.54 -43.57
CA ASN A 125 60.21 17.50 -44.21
C ASN A 125 61.00 16.88 -45.39
N CYS A 126 61.43 15.62 -45.28
CA CYS A 126 62.11 14.93 -46.39
C CYS A 126 61.20 14.67 -47.60
N LYS A 127 59.88 14.51 -47.40
CA LYS A 127 58.93 14.39 -48.52
C LYS A 127 58.74 15.73 -49.23
N TYR A 128 58.55 16.81 -48.47
CA TYR A 128 58.30 18.15 -49.02
C TYR A 128 59.45 18.64 -49.91
N GLN A 129 60.72 18.44 -49.50
CA GLN A 129 61.89 18.84 -50.29
C GLN A 129 62.08 18.06 -51.61
N SER A 130 61.45 16.89 -51.77
CA SER A 130 61.57 16.10 -53.00
C SER A 130 60.59 16.50 -54.10
N GLU A 131 59.45 17.11 -53.74
CA GLU A 131 58.42 17.54 -54.69
C GLU A 131 58.76 18.90 -55.34
N ASP A 132 59.37 19.83 -54.60
CA ASP A 132 59.72 21.17 -55.12
C ASP A 132 60.89 21.20 -56.13
N LYS A 133 61.67 20.11 -56.25
CA LYS A 133 62.75 19.99 -57.27
C LYS A 133 62.31 19.31 -58.56
N LYS A 134 61.03 18.93 -58.67
CA LYS A 134 60.46 18.30 -59.87
C LYS A 134 59.61 19.24 -60.72
N LEU A 135 59.46 20.50 -60.31
CA LEU A 135 58.91 21.59 -61.12
C LEU A 135 60.04 22.49 -61.62
#